data_AF-A0A1I5DMI5-F1
#
_entry.id   AF-A0A1I5DMI5-F1
#
_cell.length_a   1.000
_cell.length_b   1.000
_cell.length_c   1.000
_cell.angle_alpha   90.00
_cell.angle_beta   90.00
_cell.angle_gamma   90.00
#
_symmetry.space_group_name_H-M   'P 1'
#
loop_
_entity.id
_entity.type
_entity.pdbx_description
1 polymer ?
#
loop_
_entity_poly.entity_id
_entity_poly.type
_entity_poly.pdbx_seq_one_letter_code
_entity_poly.pdbx_strand_id
1 'polypeptide(L)'
;MTTTGPSGQQAPEEQPPPAPSAVERANRMSAANMIRSLLPLVVICLLAVGWMAFRQGGTDPVRAIDPSSTVQLAAARADYLVEAPSGLPDGYRPTSARTDAGDAAPGAPVTLEVGYVTPSDEYAGFVTSDDPRADPLRAVLDGAEEDGSVDVAGRTWTRLTSQRGETVLSREEAGVTTLVTGSADDGELETVAASIAPVVVR
;
A
#
# COMPACT_ATOMS: atom_id res chain seq x y z
N MET A 1 23.37 -7.24 -109.33
CA MET A 1 24.72 -7.85 -109.36
C MET A 1 25.22 -7.93 -107.92
N THR A 2 25.70 -9.12 -107.52
CA THR A 2 26.79 -9.44 -106.57
C THR A 2 27.43 -8.28 -105.78
N THR A 3 27.95 -8.40 -104.56
CA THR A 3 28.10 -9.40 -103.49
C THR A 3 28.88 -8.68 -102.37
N THR A 4 28.87 -9.20 -101.14
CA THR A 4 30.00 -9.41 -100.18
C THR A 4 29.58 -9.07 -98.74
N GLY A 5 29.70 -10.04 -97.82
CA GLY A 5 29.86 -9.81 -96.36
C GLY A 5 31.26 -9.24 -96.04
N PRO A 6 31.78 -9.23 -94.79
CA PRO A 6 31.36 -9.91 -93.56
C PRO A 6 31.14 -8.93 -92.38
N SER A 7 30.58 -9.30 -91.23
CA SER A 7 31.32 -9.81 -90.06
C SER A 7 30.31 -10.06 -88.95
N GLY A 8 30.48 -11.15 -88.21
CA GLY A 8 29.63 -11.50 -87.09
C GLY A 8 29.77 -10.52 -85.91
N GLN A 9 28.63 -10.25 -85.27
CA GLN A 9 28.56 -9.85 -83.88
C GLN A 9 27.66 -10.87 -83.16
N GLN A 10 28.25 -11.59 -82.20
CA GLN A 10 27.52 -12.34 -81.17
C GLN A 10 26.80 -11.37 -80.23
N ALA A 11 25.68 -11.86 -79.70
CA ALA A 11 24.73 -11.22 -78.78
C ALA A 11 25.36 -10.61 -77.51
N PRO A 12 24.58 -9.77 -76.80
CA PRO A 12 24.34 -10.03 -75.40
C PRO A 12 22.94 -10.63 -75.26
N GLU A 13 22.85 -11.91 -74.89
CA GLU A 13 21.63 -12.44 -74.30
C GLU A 13 21.38 -11.65 -73.01
N GLU A 14 20.35 -10.81 -73.04
CA GLU A 14 19.85 -10.11 -71.86
C GLU A 14 19.29 -11.17 -70.91
N GLN A 15 20.14 -11.64 -69.99
CA GLN A 15 19.75 -12.60 -68.97
C GLN A 15 18.57 -12.01 -68.19
N PRO A 16 17.41 -12.69 -68.14
CA PRO A 16 16.30 -12.23 -67.33
C PRO A 16 16.76 -12.14 -65.87
N PRO A 17 16.31 -11.11 -65.13
CA PRO A 17 16.76 -10.90 -63.76
C PRO A 17 16.50 -12.18 -62.93
N PRO A 18 17.44 -12.58 -62.06
CA PRO A 18 17.31 -13.82 -61.32
C PRO A 18 16.04 -13.79 -60.46
N ALA A 19 15.25 -14.86 -60.54
CA ALA A 19 14.07 -15.02 -59.71
C ALA A 19 14.46 -14.97 -58.22
N PRO A 20 13.71 -14.26 -57.37
CA PRO A 20 14.05 -14.11 -55.97
C PRO A 20 14.14 -15.46 -55.26
N SER A 21 15.16 -15.60 -54.43
CA SER A 21 15.52 -16.86 -53.79
C SER A 21 14.39 -17.37 -52.88
N ALA A 22 14.29 -18.69 -52.73
CA ALA A 22 13.28 -19.31 -51.86
C ALA A 22 13.38 -18.78 -50.41
N VAL A 23 14.57 -18.36 -49.98
CA VAL A 23 14.87 -17.79 -48.67
C VAL A 23 14.28 -16.37 -48.51
N GLU A 24 14.35 -15.50 -49.51
CA GLU A 24 13.74 -14.16 -49.46
C GLU A 24 12.21 -14.21 -49.43
N ARG A 25 11.61 -15.16 -50.16
CA ARG A 25 10.16 -15.42 -50.10
C ARG A 25 9.75 -15.96 -48.73
N ALA A 26 10.49 -16.93 -48.19
CA ALA A 26 10.22 -17.49 -46.86
C ALA A 26 10.39 -16.44 -45.74
N ASN A 27 11.42 -15.59 -45.80
CA ASN A 27 11.64 -14.52 -44.82
C ASN A 27 10.58 -13.42 -44.85
N ARG A 28 10.13 -12.98 -46.05
CA ARG A 28 9.00 -12.04 -46.18
C ARG A 28 7.68 -12.64 -45.70
N MET A 29 7.47 -13.95 -45.87
CA MET A 29 6.25 -14.65 -45.46
C MET A 29 6.25 -15.11 -44.00
N SER A 30 7.38 -15.09 -43.30
CA SER A 30 7.47 -15.56 -41.92
C SER A 30 7.49 -14.40 -40.92
N ALA A 31 8.50 -13.52 -40.95
CA ALA A 31 8.62 -12.45 -39.94
C ALA A 31 7.53 -11.37 -40.07
N ALA A 32 7.26 -10.88 -41.29
CA ALA A 32 6.28 -9.81 -41.51
C ALA A 32 4.83 -10.28 -41.35
N ASN A 33 4.54 -11.57 -41.59
CA ASN A 33 3.23 -12.15 -41.31
C ASN A 33 3.08 -12.51 -39.83
N MET A 34 4.11 -13.04 -39.17
CA MET A 34 4.08 -13.29 -37.72
C MET A 34 3.87 -12.00 -36.94
N ILE A 35 4.57 -10.92 -37.32
CA ILE A 35 4.37 -9.60 -36.72
C ILE A 35 2.95 -9.09 -37.01
N ARG A 36 2.43 -9.23 -38.25
CA ARG A 36 1.06 -8.87 -38.58
C ARG A 36 0.00 -9.68 -37.84
N SER A 37 0.25 -10.95 -37.53
CA SER A 37 -0.67 -11.79 -36.76
C SER A 37 -0.58 -11.59 -35.25
N LEU A 38 0.59 -11.19 -34.75
CA LEU A 38 0.83 -10.95 -33.32
C LEU A 38 0.41 -9.53 -32.90
N LEU A 39 0.58 -8.53 -33.79
CA LEU A 39 0.26 -7.14 -33.49
C LEU A 39 -1.19 -6.93 -33.00
N PRO A 40 -2.24 -7.52 -33.62
CA PRO A 40 -3.61 -7.38 -33.14
C PRO A 40 -3.79 -7.99 -31.75
N LEU A 41 -3.18 -9.14 -31.48
CA LEU A 41 -3.23 -9.80 -30.18
C LEU A 41 -2.55 -8.94 -29.09
N VAL A 42 -1.37 -8.40 -29.38
CA VAL A 42 -0.65 -7.50 -28.46
C VAL A 42 -1.46 -6.24 -28.18
N VAL A 43 -2.06 -5.64 -29.22
CA VAL A 43 -2.93 -4.46 -29.06
C VAL A 43 -4.16 -4.80 -28.21
N ILE A 44 -4.81 -5.94 -28.44
CA ILE A 44 -5.93 -6.40 -27.62
C ILE A 44 -5.50 -6.62 -26.17
N CYS A 45 -4.35 -7.25 -25.92
CA CYS A 45 -3.82 -7.42 -24.57
C CYS A 45 -3.53 -6.07 -23.90
N LEU A 46 -2.91 -5.13 -24.60
CA LEU A 46 -2.64 -3.79 -24.07
C LEU A 46 -3.92 -3.01 -23.78
N LEU A 47 -4.94 -3.12 -24.65
CA LEU A 47 -6.25 -2.53 -24.41
C LEU A 47 -6.95 -3.18 -23.22
N ALA A 48 -6.86 -4.51 -23.07
CA ALA A 48 -7.44 -5.22 -21.94
C ALA A 48 -6.75 -4.83 -20.62
N VAL A 49 -5.42 -4.77 -20.59
CA VAL A 49 -4.63 -4.32 -19.43
C VAL A 49 -4.93 -2.85 -19.12
N GLY A 50 -4.93 -1.98 -20.14
CA GLY A 50 -5.25 -0.56 -19.98
C GLY A 50 -6.68 -0.33 -19.48
N TRP A 51 -7.66 -1.08 -20.00
CA TRP A 51 -9.05 -1.05 -19.55
C TRP A 51 -9.21 -1.58 -18.13
N MET A 52 -8.49 -2.66 -17.79
CA MET A 52 -8.50 -3.23 -16.45
C MET A 52 -7.85 -2.28 -15.44
N ALA A 53 -6.73 -1.64 -15.79
CA ALA A 53 -6.09 -0.61 -15.00
C ALA A 53 -6.98 0.64 -14.85
N PHE A 54 -7.65 1.05 -15.92
CA PHE A 54 -8.61 2.17 -15.89
C PHE A 54 -9.82 1.88 -15.00
N ARG A 55 -10.35 0.64 -15.02
CA ARG A 55 -11.41 0.22 -14.09
C ARG A 55 -10.93 0.13 -12.63
N GLN A 56 -9.68 -0.26 -12.40
CA GLN A 56 -9.10 -0.34 -11.06
C GLN A 56 -8.71 1.04 -10.50
N GLY A 57 -8.39 2.01 -11.37
CA GLY A 57 -7.95 3.37 -11.00
C GLY A 57 -8.98 4.25 -10.29
N GLY A 58 -10.09 3.69 -9.80
CA GLY A 58 -11.12 4.42 -9.05
C GLY A 58 -11.64 3.70 -7.81
N THR A 59 -11.07 2.55 -7.42
CA THR A 59 -11.39 1.92 -6.14
C THR A 59 -10.28 2.28 -5.17
N ASP A 60 -10.51 3.28 -4.30
CA ASP A 60 -9.67 3.47 -3.12
C ASP A 60 -9.66 2.13 -2.35
N PRO A 61 -8.52 1.41 -2.30
CA PRO A 61 -8.48 0.10 -1.65
C PRO A 61 -8.75 0.20 -0.14
N VAL A 62 -8.63 1.41 0.42
CA VAL A 62 -8.81 1.68 1.84
C VAL A 62 -10.29 1.84 2.15
N ARG A 63 -10.90 0.78 2.69
CA ARG A 63 -12.27 0.85 3.22
C ARG A 63 -12.25 1.49 4.61
N ALA A 64 -12.65 2.76 4.68
CA ALA A 64 -12.89 3.42 5.95
C ALA A 64 -14.04 2.75 6.72
N ILE A 65 -13.89 2.60 8.03
CA ILE A 65 -14.91 2.10 8.96
C ILE A 65 -15.27 3.17 9.99
N ASP A 66 -16.36 2.98 10.73
CA ASP A 66 -16.67 3.81 11.90
C ASP A 66 -16.18 3.10 13.18
N PRO A 67 -15.15 3.62 13.88
CA PRO A 67 -14.64 3.02 15.11
C PRO A 67 -15.51 3.31 16.34
N SER A 68 -16.52 4.19 16.25
CA SER A 68 -17.25 4.74 17.40
C SER A 68 -17.87 3.66 18.29
N SER A 69 -18.51 2.64 17.72
CA SER A 69 -19.13 1.55 18.49
C SER A 69 -18.12 0.75 19.32
N THR A 70 -16.96 0.43 18.75
CA THR A 70 -15.86 -0.27 19.43
C THR A 70 -15.27 0.59 20.54
N VAL A 71 -15.02 1.87 20.26
CA VAL A 71 -14.47 2.83 21.24
C VAL A 71 -15.43 3.02 22.41
N GLN A 72 -16.73 3.16 22.14
CA GLN A 72 -17.75 3.29 23.20
C GLN A 72 -17.88 2.00 24.02
N LEU A 73 -17.76 0.83 23.39
CA LEU A 73 -17.78 -0.45 24.12
C LEU A 73 -16.59 -0.57 25.06
N ALA A 74 -15.38 -0.23 24.61
CA ALA A 74 -14.18 -0.22 25.44
C ALA A 74 -14.35 0.75 26.62
N ALA A 75 -14.76 2.00 26.34
CA ALA A 75 -14.96 3.01 27.37
C ALA A 75 -16.07 2.67 28.39
N ALA A 76 -17.08 1.89 28.00
CA ALA A 76 -18.14 1.45 28.90
C ALA A 76 -17.74 0.26 29.79
N ARG A 77 -16.66 -0.45 29.47
CA ARG A 77 -16.24 -1.68 30.17
C ARG A 77 -14.91 -1.54 30.90
N ALA A 78 -14.05 -0.64 30.46
CA ALA A 78 -12.78 -0.36 31.09
C ALA A 78 -12.98 0.21 32.50
N ASP A 79 -12.10 -0.19 33.43
CA ASP A 79 -12.03 0.38 34.78
C ASP A 79 -11.16 1.65 34.84
N TYR A 80 -10.75 2.16 33.68
CA TYR A 80 -9.95 3.37 33.52
C TYR A 80 -10.60 4.35 32.52
N LEU A 81 -10.13 5.61 32.53
CA LEU A 81 -10.56 6.61 31.56
C LEU A 81 -9.97 6.29 30.19
N VAL A 82 -10.75 5.68 29.31
CA VAL A 82 -10.32 5.41 27.94
C VAL A 82 -10.15 6.73 27.19
N GLU A 83 -8.96 6.94 26.65
CA GLU A 83 -8.68 7.98 25.66
C GLU A 83 -8.58 7.34 24.28
N ALA A 84 -8.98 8.06 23.24
CA ALA A 84 -8.84 7.61 21.86
C ALA A 84 -8.57 8.80 20.92
N PRO A 85 -7.90 8.58 19.77
CA PRO A 85 -7.75 9.60 18.74
C PRO A 85 -9.12 10.13 18.29
N SER A 86 -9.28 11.46 18.27
CA SER A 86 -10.51 12.13 17.86
C SER A 86 -10.21 13.47 17.20
N GLY A 87 -11.03 13.89 16.23
CA GLY A 87 -10.82 15.16 15.55
C GLY A 87 -9.53 15.22 14.71
N LEU A 88 -9.11 14.07 14.16
CA LEU A 88 -7.99 14.02 13.22
C LEU A 88 -8.23 14.91 12.00
N PRO A 89 -7.18 15.49 11.40
CA PRO A 89 -7.28 16.22 10.14
C PRO A 89 -7.83 15.36 9.00
N ASP A 90 -8.29 16.02 7.93
CA ASP A 90 -8.72 15.34 6.72
C ASP A 90 -7.62 14.43 6.16
N GLY A 91 -8.00 13.25 5.68
CA GLY A 91 -7.10 12.26 5.08
C GLY A 91 -6.74 11.09 6.00
N TYR A 92 -6.89 11.22 7.31
CA TYR A 92 -6.79 10.09 8.24
C TYR A 92 -8.05 9.23 8.17
N ARG A 93 -7.91 8.00 7.68
CA ARG A 93 -9.02 7.07 7.47
C ARG A 93 -8.92 5.91 8.45
N PRO A 94 -9.83 5.77 9.44
CA PRO A 94 -9.85 4.57 10.28
C PRO A 94 -10.18 3.34 9.45
N THR A 95 -9.34 2.31 9.52
CA THR A 95 -9.46 1.06 8.73
C THR A 95 -9.73 -0.16 9.59
N SER A 96 -9.41 -0.09 10.89
CA SER A 96 -9.66 -1.16 11.84
C SER A 96 -9.93 -0.59 13.23
N ALA A 97 -10.79 -1.28 13.99
CA ALA A 97 -11.07 -0.97 15.38
C ALA A 97 -11.35 -2.29 16.09
N ARG A 98 -10.61 -2.59 17.15
CA ARG A 98 -10.73 -3.83 17.93
C ARG A 98 -10.73 -3.52 19.42
N THR A 99 -11.45 -4.34 20.17
CA THR A 99 -11.40 -4.33 21.63
C THR A 99 -11.70 -5.73 22.15
N ASP A 100 -11.07 -6.10 23.26
CA ASP A 100 -11.35 -7.31 24.03
C ASP A 100 -12.54 -7.16 24.99
N ALA A 101 -13.04 -5.93 25.19
CA ALA A 101 -14.15 -5.61 26.09
C ALA A 101 -15.45 -6.40 25.84
N GLY A 102 -15.65 -6.90 24.62
CA GLY A 102 -16.81 -7.73 24.26
C GLY A 102 -16.80 -9.12 24.91
N ASP A 103 -15.62 -9.70 25.10
CA ASP A 103 -15.41 -11.04 25.64
C ASP A 103 -14.84 -11.01 27.07
N ALA A 104 -14.41 -9.84 27.54
CA ALA A 104 -13.86 -9.60 28.86
C ALA A 104 -14.88 -9.90 29.98
N ALA A 105 -14.44 -10.62 31.00
CA ALA A 105 -15.18 -10.77 32.24
C ALA A 105 -15.31 -9.41 32.97
N PRO A 106 -16.31 -9.21 33.84
CA PRO A 106 -16.39 -7.99 34.64
C PRO A 106 -15.11 -7.74 35.43
N GLY A 107 -14.52 -6.55 35.29
CA GLY A 107 -13.26 -6.16 35.93
C GLY A 107 -12.00 -6.78 35.33
N ALA A 108 -12.11 -7.41 34.15
CA ALA A 108 -10.94 -7.79 33.38
C ALA A 108 -10.35 -6.56 32.67
N PRO A 109 -9.03 -6.54 32.42
CA PRO A 109 -8.39 -5.48 31.65
C PRO A 109 -9.05 -5.29 30.29
N VAL A 110 -9.00 -4.06 29.80
CA VAL A 110 -9.57 -3.68 28.50
C VAL A 110 -8.48 -3.09 27.62
N THR A 111 -8.39 -3.62 26.41
CA THR A 111 -7.54 -3.13 25.34
C THR A 111 -8.40 -2.55 24.23
N LEU A 112 -8.01 -1.39 23.74
CA LEU A 112 -8.58 -0.76 22.55
C LEU A 112 -7.48 -0.55 21.51
N GLU A 113 -7.73 -0.99 20.30
CA GLU A 113 -6.88 -0.76 19.14
C GLU A 113 -7.67 -0.04 18.05
N VAL A 114 -7.07 0.97 17.43
CA VAL A 114 -7.62 1.62 16.24
C VAL A 114 -6.50 1.84 15.22
N GLY A 115 -6.68 1.32 14.01
CA GLY A 115 -5.75 1.51 12.91
C GLY A 115 -6.26 2.55 11.91
N TYR A 116 -5.35 3.38 11.44
CA TYR A 116 -5.59 4.45 10.48
C TYR A 116 -4.68 4.28 9.27
N VAL A 117 -5.18 4.70 8.11
CA VAL A 117 -4.34 5.07 6.97
C VAL A 117 -4.21 6.60 6.97
N THR A 118 -3.00 7.10 6.86
CA THR A 118 -2.66 8.53 6.91
C THR A 118 -2.88 9.22 5.56
N PRO A 119 -2.79 10.56 5.48
CA PRO A 119 -2.85 11.28 4.20
C PRO A 119 -1.76 10.86 3.21
N SER A 120 -0.62 10.35 3.70
CA SER A 120 0.47 9.82 2.88
C SER A 120 0.28 8.33 2.49
N ASP A 121 -0.90 7.76 2.73
CA ASP A 121 -1.25 6.35 2.51
C ASP A 121 -0.41 5.35 3.31
N GLU A 122 0.13 5.77 4.44
CA GLU A 122 0.89 4.94 5.39
C GLU A 122 0.03 4.51 6.58
N TYR A 123 0.48 3.51 7.34
CA TYR A 123 -0.25 2.99 8.50
C TYR A 123 0.12 3.71 9.79
N ALA A 124 -0.90 4.11 10.56
CA ALA A 124 -0.75 4.57 11.94
C ALA A 124 -1.72 3.81 12.85
N GLY A 125 -1.17 3.02 13.77
CA GLY A 125 -1.91 2.27 14.78
C GLY A 125 -1.89 2.97 16.13
N PHE A 126 -3.04 3.01 16.78
CA PHE A 126 -3.22 3.44 18.17
C PHE A 126 -3.61 2.23 19.01
N VAL A 127 -2.98 2.09 20.18
CA VAL A 127 -3.34 1.07 21.18
C VAL A 127 -3.36 1.71 22.57
N THR A 128 -4.36 1.37 23.37
CA THR A 128 -4.40 1.69 24.80
C THR A 128 -4.88 0.48 25.61
N SER A 129 -4.24 0.21 26.74
CA SER A 129 -4.60 -0.89 27.64
C SER A 129 -4.15 -0.61 29.07
N ASP A 130 -4.92 -1.10 30.05
CA ASP A 130 -4.53 -1.19 31.47
C ASP A 130 -3.83 -2.52 31.83
N ASP A 131 -3.61 -3.40 30.85
CA ASP A 131 -2.72 -4.56 31.00
C ASP A 131 -1.40 -4.35 30.24
N PRO A 132 -0.26 -4.15 30.93
CA PRO A 132 1.05 -4.04 30.28
C PRO A 132 1.48 -5.34 29.57
N ARG A 133 0.78 -6.46 29.80
CA ARG A 133 1.00 -7.72 29.09
C ARG A 133 0.06 -7.94 27.92
N ALA A 134 -0.81 -6.99 27.59
CA ALA A 134 -1.70 -7.09 26.43
C ALA A 134 -0.90 -7.40 25.16
N ASP A 135 -1.34 -8.42 24.42
CA ASP A 135 -0.65 -8.89 23.21
C ASP A 135 -0.32 -7.76 22.21
N PRO A 136 -1.22 -6.79 21.94
CA PRO A 136 -0.92 -5.68 21.03
C PRO A 136 0.21 -4.77 21.53
N LEU A 137 0.32 -4.55 22.84
CA LEU A 137 1.41 -3.77 23.42
C LEU A 137 2.73 -4.53 23.33
N ARG A 138 2.74 -5.80 23.73
CA ARG A 138 3.91 -6.68 23.66
C ARG A 138 4.44 -6.82 22.24
N ALA A 139 3.55 -6.96 21.27
CA ALA A 139 3.92 -7.09 19.85
C ALA A 139 4.74 -5.91 19.32
N VAL A 140 4.61 -4.73 19.94
CA VAL A 140 5.30 -3.50 19.54
C VAL A 140 6.48 -3.20 20.48
N LEU A 141 6.28 -3.34 21.78
CA LEU A 141 7.24 -2.92 22.81
C LEU A 141 8.31 -3.99 23.13
N ASP A 142 8.04 -5.28 22.90
CA ASP A 142 9.00 -6.33 23.23
C ASP A 142 10.25 -6.22 22.32
N GLY A 143 11.36 -5.78 22.91
CA GLY A 143 12.62 -5.53 22.21
C GLY A 143 12.62 -4.27 21.34
N ALA A 144 11.69 -3.33 21.59
CA ALA A 144 11.85 -1.97 21.12
C ALA A 144 13.01 -1.28 21.86
N GLU A 145 13.77 -0.46 21.15
CA GLU A 145 14.89 0.29 21.71
C GLU A 145 14.46 1.74 21.93
N GLU A 146 14.74 2.30 23.12
CA GLU A 146 14.42 3.70 23.41
C GLU A 146 15.37 4.65 22.67
N ASP A 147 14.79 5.62 21.95
CA ASP A 147 15.51 6.61 21.15
C ASP A 147 15.34 8.05 21.64
N GLY A 148 14.66 8.22 22.78
CA GLY A 148 14.50 9.50 23.45
C GLY A 148 13.05 9.80 23.84
N SER A 149 12.70 11.09 23.83
CA SER A 149 11.35 11.54 24.16
C SER A 149 10.93 12.72 23.28
N VAL A 150 9.62 12.87 23.10
CA VAL A 150 9.01 13.95 22.33
C VAL A 150 7.78 14.48 23.06
N ASP A 151 7.61 15.81 23.06
CA ASP A 151 6.44 16.46 23.64
C ASP A 151 5.38 16.70 22.56
N VAL A 152 4.22 16.06 22.70
CA VAL A 152 3.12 16.12 21.74
C VAL A 152 1.85 16.58 22.47
N ALA A 153 1.29 17.71 22.02
CA ALA A 153 0.10 18.33 22.63
C ALA A 153 0.19 18.51 24.17
N GLY A 154 1.37 18.86 24.68
CA GLY A 154 1.61 19.07 26.11
C GLY A 154 1.76 17.77 26.93
N ARG A 155 1.86 16.62 26.27
CA ARG A 155 2.12 15.31 26.90
C ARG A 155 3.47 14.79 26.43
N THR A 156 4.31 14.33 27.35
CA THR A 156 5.60 13.72 27.04
C THR A 156 5.41 12.27 26.64
N TRP A 157 5.96 11.90 25.49
CA TRP A 157 5.98 10.54 24.96
C TRP A 157 7.41 10.02 24.93
N THR A 158 7.59 8.76 25.31
CA THR A 158 8.83 8.05 25.05
C THR A 158 8.83 7.64 23.59
N ARG A 159 9.92 7.94 22.88
CA ARG A 159 10.13 7.51 21.51
C ARG A 159 10.97 6.24 21.53
N LEU A 160 10.50 5.21 20.83
CA LEU A 160 11.22 3.96 20.65
C LEU A 160 11.25 3.59 19.16
N THR A 161 12.20 2.74 18.79
CA THR A 161 12.22 2.01 17.53
C THR A 161 11.84 0.57 17.79
N SER A 162 10.78 0.08 17.14
CA SER A 162 10.38 -1.33 17.24
C SER A 162 11.40 -2.24 16.58
N GLN A 163 11.33 -3.56 16.82
CA GLN A 163 12.18 -4.54 16.12
C GLN A 163 12.06 -4.50 14.59
N ARG A 164 10.97 -3.91 14.06
CA ARG A 164 10.73 -3.77 12.62
C ARG A 164 11.33 -2.47 12.04
N GLY A 165 11.95 -1.63 12.88
CA GLY A 165 12.46 -0.33 12.48
C GLY A 165 11.38 0.76 12.39
N GLU A 166 10.20 0.53 12.97
CA GLU A 166 9.08 1.48 12.99
C GLU A 166 9.17 2.38 14.23
N THR A 167 8.81 3.66 14.09
CA THR A 167 8.70 4.57 15.23
C THR A 167 7.54 4.13 16.13
N VAL A 168 7.77 4.17 17.43
CA VAL A 168 6.79 3.94 18.49
C VAL A 168 6.81 5.16 19.40
N LEU A 169 5.65 5.80 19.58
CA LEU A 169 5.43 6.78 20.63
C LEU A 169 4.67 6.05 21.74
N SER A 170 5.27 5.89 22.91
CA SER A 170 4.61 5.26 24.07
C SER A 170 4.49 6.25 25.22
N ARG A 171 3.43 6.10 26.00
CA ARG A 171 3.17 6.84 27.22
C ARG A 171 2.49 5.92 28.22
N GLU A 172 2.94 5.98 29.46
CA GLU A 172 2.27 5.31 30.56
C GLU A 172 1.76 6.35 31.56
N GLU A 173 0.46 6.29 31.88
CA GLU A 173 -0.18 7.22 32.79
C GLU A 173 -1.23 6.49 33.63
N ALA A 174 -1.15 6.63 34.96
CA ALA A 174 -2.08 5.98 35.90
C ALA A 174 -2.25 4.46 35.72
N GLY A 175 -1.21 3.75 35.25
CA GLY A 175 -1.24 2.31 35.00
C GLY A 175 -1.83 1.91 33.64
N VAL A 176 -2.14 2.90 32.79
CA VAL A 176 -2.60 2.68 31.41
C VAL A 176 -1.44 2.98 30.46
N THR A 177 -1.10 2.00 29.63
CA THR A 177 -0.12 2.17 28.55
C THR A 177 -0.85 2.54 27.28
N THR A 178 -0.43 3.64 26.67
CA THR A 178 -0.89 4.09 25.36
C THR A 178 0.27 4.14 24.41
N LEU A 179 0.10 3.64 23.19
CA LEU A 179 1.09 3.77 22.13
C LEU A 179 0.49 4.18 20.79
N VAL A 180 1.32 4.82 19.98
CA VAL A 180 1.07 5.11 18.58
C VAL A 180 2.27 4.62 17.78
N THR A 181 2.04 3.81 16.75
CA THR A 181 3.12 3.21 15.95
C THR A 181 2.65 2.84 14.55
N GLY A 182 3.58 2.75 13.60
CA GLY A 182 3.29 2.23 12.27
C GLY A 182 4.35 2.61 11.25
N SER A 183 4.01 2.47 9.97
CA SER A 183 4.89 2.83 8.85
C SER A 183 4.85 4.32 8.49
N ALA A 184 3.86 5.05 9.02
CA ALA A 184 3.75 6.49 8.85
C ALA A 184 4.96 7.24 9.45
N ASP A 185 5.24 8.42 8.90
CA ASP A 185 6.33 9.24 9.41
C ASP A 185 6.04 9.81 10.81
N ASP A 186 7.09 10.29 11.49
CA ASP A 186 6.99 10.81 12.84
C ASP A 186 5.92 11.92 12.98
N GLY A 187 5.81 12.81 12.00
CA GLY A 187 4.84 13.92 12.05
C GLY A 187 3.40 13.43 11.95
N GLU A 188 3.16 12.41 11.13
CA GLU A 188 1.84 11.77 11.03
C GLU A 188 1.47 10.97 12.29
N LEU A 189 2.43 10.26 12.90
CA LEU A 189 2.25 9.56 14.17
C LEU A 189 2.02 10.54 15.33
N GLU A 190 2.78 11.63 15.39
CA GLU A 190 2.60 12.72 16.36
C GLU A 190 1.22 13.39 16.20
N THR A 191 0.72 13.52 14.97
CA THR A 191 -0.64 14.03 14.72
C THR A 191 -1.69 13.10 15.33
N VAL A 192 -1.53 11.78 15.20
CA VAL A 192 -2.41 10.81 15.88
C VAL A 192 -2.30 10.94 17.39
N ALA A 193 -1.09 10.99 17.93
CA ALA A 193 -0.85 11.15 19.37
C ALA A 193 -1.43 12.48 19.93
N ALA A 194 -1.36 13.56 19.15
CA ALA A 194 -1.91 14.87 19.52
C ALA A 194 -3.44 14.85 19.61
N SER A 195 -4.10 14.04 18.77
CA SER A 195 -5.56 13.94 18.68
C SER A 195 -6.21 13.09 19.78
N ILE A 196 -5.41 12.42 20.62
CA ILE A 196 -5.91 11.55 21.69
C ILE A 196 -6.63 12.40 22.74
N ALA A 197 -7.92 12.12 22.95
CA ALA A 197 -8.74 12.80 23.93
C ALA A 197 -9.61 11.81 24.72
N PRO A 198 -10.07 12.17 25.93
CA PRO A 198 -10.99 11.35 26.71
C PRO A 198 -12.28 11.01 25.95
N VAL A 199 -12.67 9.73 25.99
CA VAL A 199 -13.92 9.25 25.40
C VAL A 199 -15.09 9.56 26.33
N VAL A 200 -16.10 10.28 25.83
CA VAL A 200 -17.32 10.56 26.58
C VAL A 200 -18.34 9.43 26.34
N VAL A 201 -18.49 8.56 27.35
CA VAL A 201 -19.54 7.53 27.36
C VAL A 201 -20.91 8.23 27.41
N ARG A 202 -21.79 7.89 26.46
CA ARG A 202 -23.15 8.44 26.36
C ARG A 202 -24.19 7.38 26.67
#